data_AF-A0A7X7RHL5-F1
#
_entry.id   AF-A0A7X7RHL5-F1
#
_cell.length_a   1.000
_cell.length_b   1.000
_cell.length_c   1.000
_cell.angle_alpha   90.00
_cell.angle_beta   90.00
_cell.angle_gamma   90.00
#
_symmetry.space_group_name_H-M   'P 1'
#
loop_
_entity.id
_entity.type
_entity.pdbx_description
1 polymer ?
#
loop_
_entity_poly.entity_id
_entity_poly.type
_entity_poly.pdbx_seq_one_letter_code
_entity_poly.pdbx_strand_id
1 'polypeptide(L)' 'WPFPLFCEAWLAVYGDTARAPARALLASARGLLETGCIGNLPEILDGDTPHEPRGCGAQAWNVSELLRVWLLSVQ' A
#
# COMPACT_ATOMS: atom_id res chain seq x y z
N TRP A 1 7.89 -5.92 -2.02
CA TRP A 1 6.81 -5.30 -1.23
C TRP A 1 5.47 -5.98 -1.58
N PRO A 2 4.93 -6.88 -0.74
CA PRO A 2 3.72 -7.66 -1.03
C PRO A 2 2.39 -6.96 -0.66
N PHE A 3 2.43 -5.76 -0.08
CA PHE A 3 1.27 -5.14 0.57
C PHE A 3 0.06 -4.84 -0.35
N PRO A 4 0.17 -4.13 -1.49
CA PRO A 4 -0.94 -3.94 -2.42
C PRO A 4 -1.30 -5.24 -3.14
N LEU A 5 -0.34 -6.13 -3.41
CA LEU A 5 -0.59 -7.46 -4.00
C LEU A 5 -1.50 -8.32 -3.11
N PHE A 6 -1.35 -8.25 -1.79
CA PHE A 6 -2.25 -8.92 -0.85
C PHE A 6 -3.69 -8.39 -0.98
N CYS A 7 -3.86 -7.06 -1.07
CA CYS A 7 -5.19 -6.46 -1.24
C CYS A 7 -5.81 -6.85 -2.58
N GLU A 8 -5.03 -6.89 -3.65
CA GLU A 8 -5.49 -7.34 -4.98
C GLU A 8 -5.93 -8.81 -4.94
N ALA A 9 -5.13 -9.70 -4.35
CA ALA A 9 -5.50 -11.10 -4.18
C ALA A 9 -6.78 -11.25 -3.35
N TRP A 10 -6.95 -10.45 -2.31
CA TRP A 10 -8.17 -10.43 -1.50
C TRP A 10 -9.39 -10.03 -2.35
N LEU A 11 -9.27 -8.94 -3.12
CA LEU A 11 -10.32 -8.51 -4.05
C LEU A 11 -10.67 -9.61 -5.07
N ALA A 12 -9.67 -10.31 -5.60
CA ALA A 12 -9.87 -11.39 -6.57
C ALA A 12 -10.62 -12.60 -5.99
N VAL A 13 -10.35 -12.96 -4.72
CA VAL A 13 -10.97 -14.15 -4.09
C VAL A 13 -12.37 -13.85 -3.55
N TYR A 14 -12.59 -12.66 -3.00
CA TYR A 14 -13.79 -12.35 -2.20
C TYR A 14 -14.69 -11.25 -2.81
N GLY A 15 -14.28 -10.65 -3.92
CA GLY A 15 -15.07 -9.68 -4.68
C GLY A 15 -15.51 -8.48 -3.83
N ASP A 16 -16.79 -8.12 -3.94
CA ASP A 16 -17.35 -6.91 -3.32
C ASP A 16 -17.18 -6.85 -1.80
N THR A 17 -17.22 -8.01 -1.12
CA THR A 17 -17.06 -8.08 0.34
C THR A 17 -15.66 -7.64 0.80
N ALA A 18 -14.64 -7.77 -0.06
CA ALA A 18 -13.28 -7.37 0.23
C ALA A 18 -12.99 -5.88 -0.05
N ARG A 19 -13.86 -5.17 -0.75
CA ARG A 19 -13.59 -3.78 -1.18
C ARG A 19 -13.35 -2.82 -0.02
N ALA A 20 -14.26 -2.82 0.96
CA ALA A 20 -14.13 -1.96 2.13
C ALA A 20 -12.87 -2.28 2.98
N PRO A 21 -12.59 -3.54 3.36
CA PRO A 21 -11.38 -3.86 4.11
C PRO A 21 -10.10 -3.64 3.30
N ALA A 22 -10.06 -3.96 2.01
CA ALA A 22 -8.91 -3.67 1.14
C ALA A 22 -8.60 -2.18 1.10
N ARG A 23 -9.63 -1.31 0.94
CA ARG A 23 -9.45 0.15 1.00
C ARG A 23 -8.92 0.61 2.35
N ALA A 24 -9.46 0.08 3.45
CA ALA A 24 -9.01 0.44 4.79
C ALA A 24 -7.53 0.07 5.00
N LEU A 25 -7.11 -1.11 4.53
CA LEU A 25 -5.70 -1.51 4.55
C LEU A 25 -4.84 -0.58 3.70
N LEU A 26 -5.17 -0.39 2.42
CA LEU A 26 -4.40 0.48 1.52
C LEU A 26 -4.29 1.91 2.05
N ALA A 27 -5.35 2.44 2.69
CA ALA A 27 -5.35 3.77 3.30
C ALA A 27 -4.36 3.91 4.46
N SER A 28 -3.89 2.81 5.06
CA SER A 28 -2.85 2.86 6.10
C SER A 28 -1.52 3.41 5.58
N ALA A 29 -1.26 3.32 4.27
CA ALA A 29 -0.09 3.91 3.63
C ALA A 29 -0.10 5.45 3.61
N ARG A 30 -1.22 6.10 3.96
CA ARG A 30 -1.34 7.57 3.96
C ARG A 30 -0.24 8.25 4.78
N GLY A 31 0.04 7.74 5.98
CA GLY A 31 1.09 8.32 6.83
C GLY A 31 2.46 8.31 6.17
N LEU A 32 2.77 7.26 5.40
CA LEU A 32 4.02 7.15 4.64
C LEU A 32 4.05 8.08 3.43
N LEU A 33 2.91 8.32 2.78
CA LEU A 33 2.82 9.28 1.67
C LEU A 33 2.98 10.73 2.13
N GLU A 34 2.60 11.02 3.37
CA GLU A 34 2.67 12.36 3.97
C GLU A 34 3.99 12.62 4.72
N THR A 35 4.87 11.62 4.86
CA THR A 35 6.14 11.71 5.59
C THR A 35 7.31 11.16 4.75
N GLY A 36 8.56 11.32 5.22
CA GLY A 36 9.74 10.86 4.47
C GLY A 36 9.86 11.54 3.11
N CYS A 37 9.89 10.75 2.03
CA CYS A 37 9.82 11.26 0.66
C CYS A 37 8.35 11.52 0.26
N ILE A 38 7.86 12.72 0.54
CA ILE A 38 6.47 13.13 0.30
C ILE A 38 5.97 12.68 -1.09
N GLY A 39 4.79 12.05 -1.11
CA GLY A 39 4.15 11.49 -2.31
C GLY A 39 4.71 10.15 -2.77
N ASN A 40 5.70 9.60 -2.07
CA ASN A 40 6.29 8.30 -2.37
C ASN A 40 6.15 7.34 -1.18
N LEU A 41 6.41 6.07 -1.44
CA LEU A 41 6.56 5.05 -0.41
C LEU A 41 8.00 4.55 -0.38
N PRO A 42 8.57 4.30 0.81
CA PRO A 42 9.88 3.69 0.92
C PRO A 42 9.88 2.25 0.37
N GLU A 43 11.05 1.75 -0.01
CA GLU A 43 11.25 0.41 -0.55
C GLU A 43 10.88 -0.70 0.45
N ILE A 44 11.28 -0.51 1.71
CA ILE A 44 11.11 -1.45 2.82
C ILE A 44 10.63 -0.68 4.05
N LEU A 45 9.74 -1.30 4.82
CA LEU A 45 9.38 -0.92 6.19
C LEU A 45 9.78 -2.06 7.13
N ASP A 46 10.35 -1.73 8.28
CA ASP A 46 10.54 -2.71 9.35
C ASP A 46 9.19 -3.18 9.91
N GLY A 47 9.12 -4.47 10.27
CA GLY A 47 7.90 -5.07 10.83
C GLY A 47 7.61 -4.65 12.27
N ASP A 48 8.65 -4.28 13.03
CA ASP A 48 8.53 -3.86 14.42
C ASP A 48 8.33 -2.34 14.53
N THR A 49 7.51 -1.89 15.48
CA THR A 49 7.39 -0.47 15.85
C THR A 49 8.78 0.11 16.15
N PRO A 50 9.15 1.28 15.57
CA PRO A 50 8.30 2.29 14.93
C PRO A 50 8.09 2.14 13.41
N HIS A 51 8.35 0.96 12.83
CA HIS A 51 8.26 0.69 11.40
C HIS A 51 9.18 1.56 10.56
N GLU A 52 10.46 1.54 10.92
CA GLU A 52 11.46 2.41 10.32
C GLU A 52 11.64 2.13 8.81
N PRO A 53 11.67 3.17 7.96
CA PRO A 53 11.95 3.02 6.53
C PRO A 53 13.38 2.52 6.26
N ARG A 54 13.53 1.64 5.26
CA ARG A 54 14.82 1.14 4.76
C ARG A 54 14.88 1.21 3.23
N GLY A 55 16.10 1.10 2.70
CA GLY A 55 16.35 1.08 1.26
C GLY A 55 16.07 2.42 0.59
N CYS A 56 15.60 2.39 -0.66
CA CYS A 56 15.25 3.59 -1.40
C CYS A 56 14.02 4.29 -0.80
N GLY A 57 14.11 5.59 -0.51
CA GLY A 57 12.98 6.37 0.01
C GLY A 57 11.87 6.65 -1.02
N ALA A 58 12.18 6.57 -2.31
CA ALA A 58 11.24 6.85 -3.39
C ALA A 58 11.42 5.87 -4.55
N GLN A 59 10.48 4.92 -4.66
CA GLN A 59 10.55 3.85 -5.64
C GLN A 59 9.24 3.81 -6.45
N ALA A 60 9.35 3.98 -7.78
CA ALA A 60 8.21 4.20 -8.67
C ALA A 60 7.15 3.07 -8.60
N TRP A 61 7.59 1.82 -8.58
CA TRP A 61 6.74 0.64 -8.44
C TRP A 61 5.89 0.60 -7.15
N ASN A 62 6.36 1.11 -6.02
CA ASN A 62 5.58 1.03 -4.76
C ASN A 62 4.36 1.94 -4.82
N VAL A 63 4.55 3.19 -5.29
CA VAL A 63 3.44 4.14 -5.43
C VAL A 63 2.52 3.76 -6.59
N SER A 64 3.06 3.25 -7.71
CA SER A 64 2.24 2.83 -8.84
C SER A 64 1.37 1.63 -8.50
N GLU A 65 1.90 0.63 -7.79
CA GLU A 65 1.14 -0.56 -7.39
C GLU A 65 0.10 -0.25 -6.31
N LEU A 66 0.43 0.63 -5.34
CA LEU A 66 -0.56 1.11 -4.37
C LEU A 66 -1.74 1.78 -5.09
N LEU A 67 -1.46 2.71 -6.02
CA LEU A 67 -2.49 3.42 -6.77
C LEU A 67 -3.31 2.49 -7.65
N ARG A 68 -2.67 1.57 -8.38
CA ARG A 68 -3.35 0.59 -9.25
C ARG A 68 -4.36 -0.24 -8.46
N VAL A 69 -3.96 -0.80 -7.33
CA VAL A 69 -4.85 -1.62 -6.50
C VAL A 69 -5.90 -0.78 -5.77
N TRP A 70 -5.57 0.46 -5.38
CA TRP A 70 -6.56 1.41 -4.88
C TRP A 70 -7.69 1.61 -5.90
N LEU A 71 -7.35 1.85 -7.16
CA LEU A 71 -8.33 2.01 -8.24
C LEU A 71 -9.18 0.76 -8.46
N LEU A 72 -8.62 -0.45 -8.31
CA LEU A 72 -9.40 -1.70 -8.35
C LEU A 72 -10.41 -1.79 -7.19
N SER A 73 -10.03 -1.30 -6.01
CA SER A 73 -10.88 -1.40 -4.81
C SER A 73 -12.08 -0.43 -4.81
N VAL A 74 -12.05 0.63 -5.63
CA VAL A 74 -13.13 1.64 -5.73
C VAL A 74 -14.08 1.41 -6.91
N GLN A 75 -13.68 0.61 -7.91
CA GLN A 75 -14.48 0.26 -9.09
C GLN A 75 -15.33 -0.97 -8.83
#